data_AF-A0A816Z1H2-F1
#
_entry.id   AF-A0A816Z1H2-F1
#
_cell.length_a   1.000
_cell.length_b   1.000
_cell.length_c   1.000
_cell.angle_alpha   90.00
_cell.angle_beta   90.00
_cell.angle_gamma   90.00
#
_symmetry.space_group_name_H-M   'P 1'
#
loop_
_entity.id
_entity.type
_entity.pdbx_description
1 polymer ?
#
loop_
_entity_poly.entity_id
_entity_poly.type
_entity_poly.pdbx_seq_one_letter_code
_entity_poly.pdbx_strand_id
1 'polypeptide(L)'
;NAALQLGRIAIGHSWLSITKFYPGNRLTYCTRCWRISHLRNTCNAESKCRICLENLNSDIPHTCRNEPKCAQCDGKHHSLDSQCQVLKEYKDQLTEDVEVAIQKGLLQRFSPQEKSPLFEHREQDFPALTASDNHSNKKWNTALPRTTIESNNLRASYTDKTIESINDNLATLIDSNKRLENKVDLVSSNMKTVILDIQLHQAVLADTINIMKDFMQYVIPASLTASRAERSSLVHVVNEYYNRLHIVSSRLINGYQFNQLNHQVQLMLLDSYVYLTLYSSEPHSLESLQL
;
A
#
# COMPACT_ATOMS: atom_id res chain seq x y z
N ASN A 1 -2.56 -30.77 15.78
CA ASN A 1 -3.06 -29.37 15.62
C ASN A 1 -4.59 -29.22 15.61
N ALA A 2 -5.36 -30.12 16.24
CA ALA A 2 -6.83 -30.03 16.25
C ALA A 2 -7.38 -28.84 17.07
N ALA A 3 -6.68 -28.44 18.14
CA ALA A 3 -7.09 -27.32 19.01
C ALA A 3 -7.10 -25.95 18.29
N LEU A 4 -6.19 -25.74 17.32
CA LEU A 4 -6.13 -24.51 16.52
C LEU A 4 -7.31 -24.39 15.53
N GLN A 5 -7.84 -25.52 15.05
CA GLN A 5 -8.98 -25.53 14.11
C GLN A 5 -10.32 -25.25 14.81
N LEU A 6 -10.43 -25.56 16.11
CA LEU A 6 -11.65 -25.33 16.89
C LEU A 6 -11.81 -23.87 17.33
N GLY A 7 -10.76 -23.05 17.24
CA GLY A 7 -10.78 -21.62 17.61
C GLY A 7 -11.10 -21.34 19.08
N ARG A 8 -11.10 -22.37 19.94
CA ARG A 8 -11.41 -22.27 21.38
C ARG A 8 -10.59 -23.30 22.16
N ILE A 9 -10.16 -22.94 23.36
CA ILE A 9 -9.46 -23.82 24.30
C ILE A 9 -10.24 -23.88 25.62
N ALA A 10 -10.39 -25.08 26.18
CA ALA A 10 -10.93 -25.25 27.52
C ALA A 10 -9.80 -25.15 28.55
N ILE A 11 -9.94 -24.25 29.52
CA ILE A 11 -9.06 -24.16 30.69
C ILE A 11 -9.96 -24.24 31.92
N GLY A 12 -9.87 -25.35 32.67
CA GLY A 12 -10.79 -25.66 33.77
C GLY A 12 -12.23 -25.83 33.28
N HIS A 13 -13.15 -25.00 33.80
CA HIS A 13 -14.58 -25.00 33.43
C HIS A 13 -14.96 -23.86 32.46
N SER A 14 -13.96 -23.18 31.87
CA SER A 14 -14.18 -22.04 30.98
C SER A 14 -13.65 -22.30 29.58
N TRP A 15 -14.44 -21.90 28.58
CA TRP A 15 -14.05 -21.91 27.18
C TRP A 15 -13.51 -20.53 26.81
N LEU A 16 -12.24 -20.46 26.44
CA LEU A 16 -11.59 -19.24 25.95
C LEU A 16 -11.47 -19.31 24.43
N SER A 17 -11.77 -18.21 23.74
CA SER A 17 -11.51 -18.11 22.30
C SER A 17 -10.00 -18.04 22.05
N ILE A 18 -9.51 -18.87 21.13
CA ILE A 18 -8.15 -18.77 20.62
C ILE A 18 -8.21 -17.76 19.48
N THR A 19 -7.80 -16.53 19.77
CA THR A 19 -7.56 -15.53 18.72
C THR A 19 -6.14 -15.70 18.20
N LYS A 20 -5.95 -15.44 16.89
CA LYS A 20 -4.62 -15.46 16.28
C LYS A 20 -3.73 -14.46 17.05
N PHE A 21 -2.62 -14.93 17.61
CA PHE A 21 -1.64 -14.05 18.22
C PHE A 21 -0.94 -13.30 17.10
N TYR A 22 -1.29 -12.03 16.93
CA TYR A 22 -0.56 -11.14 16.04
C TYR A 22 0.71 -10.72 16.77
N PRO A 23 1.91 -11.13 16.31
CA PRO A 23 3.14 -10.60 16.88
C PRO A 23 3.05 -9.08 16.79
N GLY A 24 3.39 -8.40 17.88
CA GLY A 24 3.21 -6.96 18.03
C GLY A 24 4.14 -6.17 17.11
N ASN A 25 3.90 -6.21 15.80
CA ASN A 25 4.42 -5.24 14.87
C ASN A 25 3.88 -3.90 15.36
N ARG A 26 4.75 -3.14 16.04
CA ARG A 26 4.39 -1.84 16.61
C ARG A 26 4.01 -0.95 15.45
N LEU A 27 2.70 -0.71 15.32
CA LEU A 27 2.19 0.21 14.32
C LEU A 27 2.82 1.57 14.56
N THR A 28 3.55 2.05 13.56
CA THR A 28 4.07 3.41 13.58
C THR A 28 2.95 4.35 13.18
N TYR A 29 2.56 5.22 14.10
CA TYR A 29 1.57 6.26 13.87
C TYR A 29 2.15 7.62 14.22
N CYS A 30 1.72 8.63 13.48
CA CYS A 30 2.16 10.00 13.70
C CYS A 30 1.32 10.62 14.83
N THR A 31 1.94 11.09 15.92
CA THR A 31 1.20 11.77 17.01
C THR A 31 0.75 13.19 16.64
N ARG A 32 1.15 13.71 15.48
CA ARG A 32 0.73 15.04 14.99
C ARG A 32 -0.61 14.97 14.26
N CYS A 33 -0.75 14.03 13.32
CA CYS A 33 -1.96 13.89 12.50
C CYS A 33 -2.75 12.60 12.77
N TRP A 34 -2.23 11.73 13.63
CA TRP A 34 -2.82 10.43 14.03
C TRP A 34 -2.98 9.41 12.90
N ARG A 35 -2.41 9.66 11.72
CA ARG A 35 -2.36 8.71 10.60
C ARG A 35 -1.24 7.69 10.78
N ILE A 36 -1.47 6.50 10.26
CA ILE A 36 -0.45 5.46 10.10
C ILE A 36 0.50 5.81 8.93
N SER A 37 1.60 5.07 8.76
CA SER A 37 2.58 5.17 7.66
C SER A 37 3.76 6.14 7.83
N HIS A 38 3.76 7.05 8.80
CA HIS A 38 4.88 7.98 8.98
C HIS A 38 5.15 8.40 10.42
N LEU A 39 6.35 8.91 10.66
CA LEU A 39 6.80 9.42 11.93
C LEU A 39 6.48 10.92 12.06
N ARG A 40 6.49 11.42 13.30
CA ARG A 40 6.18 12.83 13.60
C ARG A 40 7.14 13.81 12.90
N ASN A 41 8.41 13.47 12.80
CA ASN A 41 9.46 14.30 12.19
C ASN A 41 9.32 14.44 10.66
N THR A 42 8.68 13.50 9.99
CA THR A 42 8.41 13.54 8.54
C THR A 42 7.00 14.02 8.21
N CYS A 43 6.27 14.53 9.21
CA CYS A 43 4.87 14.91 9.06
C CYS A 43 4.72 16.38 8.66
N ASN A 44 4.21 16.61 7.45
CA ASN A 44 3.90 17.95 6.93
C ASN A 44 2.49 18.45 7.30
N ALA A 45 1.67 17.65 7.98
CA ALA A 45 0.32 18.03 8.36
C ALA A 45 0.31 18.85 9.66
N GLU A 46 -0.73 19.67 9.84
CA GLU A 46 -0.98 20.40 11.09
C GLU A 46 -1.24 19.44 12.27
N SER A 47 -0.97 19.91 13.50
CA SER A 47 -1.29 19.17 14.72
C SER A 47 -2.80 19.04 14.87
N LYS A 48 -3.28 17.83 15.16
CA LYS A 48 -4.70 17.52 15.31
C LYS A 48 -5.02 16.96 16.68
N CYS A 49 -6.23 17.23 17.16
CA CYS A 49 -6.74 16.65 18.40
C CYS A 49 -6.85 15.13 18.26
N ARG A 50 -6.42 14.39 19.30
CA ARG A 50 -6.46 12.92 19.31
C ARG A 50 -7.88 12.35 19.21
N ILE A 51 -8.88 13.10 19.69
CA ILE A 51 -10.27 12.63 19.80
C ILE A 51 -11.04 13.05 18.55
N CYS A 52 -11.19 14.36 18.28
CA CYS A 52 -12.03 14.86 17.19
C CYS A 52 -11.29 15.13 15.87
N LEU A 53 -9.95 15.05 15.85
CA LEU A 53 -9.10 15.33 14.69
C LEU A 53 -9.20 16.75 14.11
N GLU A 54 -9.77 17.69 14.85
CA GLU A 54 -9.73 19.12 14.51
C GLU A 54 -8.31 19.67 14.72
N ASN A 55 -7.95 20.70 13.95
CA ASN A 55 -6.62 21.31 14.01
C ASN A 55 -6.43 22.04 15.35
N LEU A 56 -5.34 21.70 16.02
CA LEU A 56 -4.80 22.40 17.18
C LEU A 56 -3.97 23.56 16.64
N ASN A 57 -4.62 24.68 16.32
CA ASN A 57 -3.92 25.92 15.98
C ASN A 57 -3.31 26.55 17.24
N SER A 58 -2.18 27.22 17.08
CA SER A 58 -1.42 27.87 18.16
C SER A 58 -2.20 29.01 18.84
N ASP A 59 -3.04 29.71 18.07
CA ASP A 59 -3.57 31.01 18.47
C ASP A 59 -4.96 30.95 19.13
N ILE A 60 -5.64 29.79 19.04
CA ILE A 60 -6.99 29.63 19.58
C ILE A 60 -7.02 28.37 20.46
N PRO A 61 -7.44 28.47 21.74
CA PRO A 61 -7.59 27.30 22.59
C PRO A 61 -8.62 26.35 21.97
N HIS A 62 -8.17 25.15 21.63
CA HIS A 62 -9.03 24.11 21.08
C HIS A 62 -9.96 23.55 22.17
N THR A 63 -11.27 23.68 21.95
CA THR A 63 -12.30 23.03 22.78
C THR A 63 -12.75 21.74 22.11
N CYS A 64 -12.33 20.59 22.65
CA CYS A 64 -12.68 19.29 22.09
C CYS A 64 -14.17 18.99 22.31
N ARG A 65 -14.89 18.62 21.23
CA ARG A 65 -16.29 18.20 21.29
C ARG A 65 -16.51 16.79 21.84
N ASN A 66 -15.44 16.07 22.21
CA ASN A 66 -15.46 14.68 22.66
C ASN A 66 -16.12 13.68 21.70
N GLU A 67 -16.33 14.05 20.44
CA GLU A 67 -16.80 13.15 19.39
C GLU A 67 -15.58 12.44 18.78
N PRO A 68 -15.41 11.12 19.01
CA PRO A 68 -14.25 10.41 18.50
C PRO A 68 -14.34 10.27 16.98
N LYS A 69 -13.24 10.63 16.30
CA LYS A 69 -13.09 10.49 14.86
C LYS A 69 -11.81 9.73 14.53
N CYS A 70 -11.89 8.81 13.57
CA CYS A 70 -10.75 8.00 13.15
C CYS A 70 -9.94 8.68 12.05
N ALA A 71 -8.62 8.75 12.21
CA ALA A 71 -7.75 9.41 11.22
C ALA A 71 -7.52 8.58 9.95
N GLN A 72 -7.90 7.29 9.97
CA GLN A 72 -7.74 6.38 8.83
C GLN A 72 -9.03 6.27 7.99
N CYS A 73 -10.19 6.16 8.64
CA CYS A 73 -11.46 5.91 7.96
C CYS A 73 -12.53 6.99 8.21
N ASP A 74 -12.21 8.04 8.96
CA ASP A 74 -13.14 9.12 9.36
C ASP A 74 -14.39 8.65 10.14
N GLY A 75 -14.41 7.39 10.61
CA GLY A 75 -15.49 6.81 11.38
C GLY A 75 -15.59 7.32 12.83
N LYS A 76 -16.71 7.01 13.50
CA LYS A 76 -17.02 7.42 14.89
C LYS A 76 -16.33 6.57 15.96
N HIS A 77 -15.01 6.41 15.86
CA HIS A 77 -14.20 5.68 16.83
C HIS A 77 -12.78 6.25 16.88
N HIS A 78 -11.97 5.85 17.85
CA HIS A 78 -10.59 6.31 17.95
C HIS A 78 -9.72 5.77 16.80
N SER A 79 -8.71 6.55 16.39
CA SER A 79 -7.79 6.18 15.30
C SER A 79 -7.01 4.88 15.50
N LEU A 80 -6.86 4.44 16.75
CA LEU A 80 -6.12 3.23 17.14
C LEU A 80 -7.05 2.11 17.62
N ASP A 81 -8.36 2.25 17.41
CA ASP A 81 -9.32 1.24 17.81
C ASP A 81 -9.14 -0.06 17.00
N SER A 82 -9.18 -1.18 17.70
CA SER A 82 -9.16 -2.53 17.12
C SER A 82 -10.32 -2.82 16.17
N GLN A 83 -11.45 -2.10 16.31
CA GLN A 83 -12.62 -2.24 15.45
C GLN A 83 -12.50 -1.49 14.12
N CYS A 84 -11.43 -0.71 13.91
CA CYS A 84 -11.21 -0.01 12.66
C CYS A 84 -10.81 -1.00 11.55
N GLN A 85 -11.66 -1.15 10.54
CA GLN A 85 -11.42 -2.03 9.40
C GLN A 85 -10.12 -1.68 8.65
N VAL A 86 -9.87 -0.40 8.39
CA VAL A 86 -8.63 0.07 7.72
C VAL A 86 -7.38 -0.27 8.53
N LEU A 87 -7.45 -0.15 9.86
CA LEU A 87 -6.35 -0.50 10.73
C LEU A 87 -6.08 -2.01 10.75
N LYS A 88 -7.15 -2.81 10.68
CA LYS A 88 -7.08 -4.27 10.62
C LYS A 88 -6.43 -4.73 9.32
N GLU A 89 -6.90 -4.23 8.19
CA GLU A 89 -6.33 -4.51 6.86
C GLU A 89 -4.84 -4.13 6.80
N TYR A 90 -4.47 -2.96 7.34
CA TYR A 90 -3.07 -2.55 7.38
C TYR A 90 -2.21 -3.46 8.26
N LYS A 91 -2.72 -3.93 9.40
CA LYS A 91 -2.00 -4.90 10.26
C LYS A 91 -1.82 -6.25 9.56
N ASP A 92 -2.84 -6.70 8.85
CA ASP A 92 -2.81 -7.96 8.13
C ASP A 92 -1.76 -7.89 7.00
N GLN A 93 -1.77 -6.81 6.21
CA GLN A 93 -0.77 -6.56 5.17
C GLN A 93 0.65 -6.46 5.74
N LEU A 94 0.83 -5.70 6.84
CA LEU A 94 2.14 -5.57 7.48
C LEU A 94 2.66 -6.91 8.00
N THR A 95 1.76 -7.79 8.46
CA THR A 95 2.14 -9.12 8.91
C THR A 95 2.62 -9.97 7.74
N GLU A 96 1.89 -9.95 6.62
CA GLU A 96 2.27 -10.65 5.39
C GLU A 96 3.61 -10.14 4.84
N ASP A 97 3.80 -8.82 4.74
CA ASP A 97 5.04 -8.22 4.25
C ASP A 97 6.25 -8.62 5.12
N VAL A 98 6.06 -8.69 6.44
CA VAL A 98 7.10 -9.15 7.37
C VAL A 98 7.39 -10.64 7.18
N GLU A 99 6.37 -11.48 7.00
CA GLU A 99 6.56 -12.90 6.74
C GLU A 99 7.31 -13.14 5.42
N VAL A 100 6.96 -12.40 4.37
CA VAL A 100 7.67 -12.43 3.08
C VAL A 100 9.12 -11.95 3.22
N ALA A 101 9.36 -10.89 3.98
CA ALA A 101 10.71 -10.38 4.24
C ALA A 101 11.57 -11.38 5.03
N ILE A 102 10.98 -12.10 5.98
CA ILE A 102 11.64 -13.20 6.72
C ILE A 102 11.97 -14.35 5.76
N GLN A 103 11.04 -14.76 4.90
CA GLN A 103 11.28 -15.82 3.91
C GLN A 103 12.38 -15.47 2.91
N LYS A 104 12.47 -14.19 2.53
CA LYS A 104 13.53 -13.65 1.66
C LYS A 104 14.88 -13.47 2.37
N GLY A 105 14.94 -13.72 3.69
CA GLY A 105 16.15 -13.52 4.49
C GLY A 105 16.52 -12.04 4.70
N LEU A 106 15.63 -11.10 4.39
CA LEU A 106 15.82 -9.67 4.63
C LEU A 106 15.64 -9.30 6.10
N LEU A 107 14.83 -10.08 6.81
CA LEU A 107 14.64 -9.98 8.26
C LEU A 107 14.96 -11.32 8.90
N GLN A 108 15.75 -11.29 9.97
CA GLN A 108 16.03 -12.48 10.77
C GLN A 108 15.09 -12.52 11.97
N ARG A 109 14.34 -13.61 12.10
CA ARG A 109 13.54 -13.85 13.31
C ARG A 109 14.48 -14.41 14.36
N PHE A 110 14.72 -13.66 15.43
CA PHE A 110 15.44 -14.19 16.59
C PHE A 110 14.72 -15.43 17.11
N SER A 111 15.47 -16.50 17.34
CA SER A 111 14.85 -17.73 17.85
C SER A 111 14.39 -17.50 19.28
N PRO A 112 13.31 -18.12 19.75
CA PRO A 112 12.92 -18.05 21.16
C PRO A 112 14.01 -18.55 22.13
N GLN A 113 15.02 -19.28 21.64
CA GLN A 113 16.15 -19.79 22.43
C GLN A 113 17.32 -18.80 22.54
N GLU A 114 17.37 -17.76 21.69
CA GLU A 114 18.31 -16.65 21.85
C GLU A 114 17.82 -15.79 23.01
N LYS A 115 18.22 -16.16 24.22
CA LYS A 115 18.03 -15.33 25.41
C LYS A 115 18.53 -13.94 25.07
N SER A 116 17.68 -12.93 25.23
CA SER A 116 18.13 -11.55 25.31
C SER A 116 19.35 -11.51 26.24
N PRO A 117 20.41 -10.76 25.89
CA PRO A 117 21.56 -10.64 26.78
C PRO A 117 21.07 -10.36 28.19
N LEU A 118 21.61 -11.10 29.16
CA LEU A 118 21.25 -10.95 30.57
C LEU A 118 21.31 -9.46 30.89
N PHE A 119 20.20 -8.92 31.36
CA PHE A 119 20.14 -7.52 31.74
C PHE A 119 21.12 -7.32 32.90
N GLU A 120 22.24 -6.65 32.63
CA GLU A 120 23.18 -6.20 33.65
C GLU A 120 22.57 -4.96 34.31
N HIS A 121 22.15 -5.11 35.56
CA HIS A 121 21.70 -3.97 36.34
C HIS A 121 22.89 -3.05 36.64
N ARG A 122 23.02 -1.95 35.90
CA ARG A 122 23.95 -0.86 36.22
C ARG A 122 23.17 0.19 36.99
N GLU A 123 23.62 0.51 38.20
CA GLU A 123 23.00 1.56 39.04
C GLU A 123 22.97 2.94 38.35
N GLN A 124 23.83 3.15 37.36
CA GLN A 124 23.88 4.35 36.52
C GLN A 124 22.68 4.48 35.57
N ASP A 125 22.10 3.36 35.14
CA ASP A 125 20.96 3.34 34.21
C ASP A 125 19.62 3.52 34.94
N PHE A 126 19.60 3.23 36.24
CA PHE A 126 18.44 3.36 37.12
C PHE A 126 18.87 4.03 38.43
N PRO A 127 19.16 5.35 38.41
CA PRO A 127 19.44 6.08 39.64
C PRO A 127 18.26 5.89 40.57
N ALA A 128 18.54 5.45 41.80
CA ALA A 128 17.51 5.24 42.81
C ALA A 128 16.68 6.52 42.91
N LEU A 129 15.38 6.41 42.63
CA LEU A 129 14.44 7.49 42.87
C LEU A 129 14.56 7.82 44.36
N THR A 130 15.21 8.94 44.68
CA THR A 130 15.15 9.52 46.01
C THR A 130 13.68 9.67 46.32
N ALA A 131 13.18 8.89 47.28
CA ALA A 131 11.80 8.94 47.70
C ALA A 131 11.50 10.39 48.07
N SER A 132 10.85 11.12 47.15
CA SER A 132 10.12 12.31 47.52
C SER A 132 8.97 11.79 48.34
N ASP A 133 9.10 11.94 49.65
CA ASP A 133 7.98 11.91 50.56
C ASP A 133 6.80 12.68 49.96
N ASN A 134 5.60 12.20 50.25
CA ASN A 134 4.29 12.74 49.88
C ASN A 134 3.65 12.13 48.64
N HIS A 135 3.01 10.96 48.79
CA HIS A 135 1.59 10.73 48.45
C HIS A 135 1.14 9.29 48.75
N SER A 136 1.57 8.69 49.86
CA SER A 136 0.98 7.45 50.38
C SER A 136 -0.28 7.75 51.19
N ASN A 137 -1.37 8.16 50.52
CA ASN A 137 -2.71 8.23 51.15
C ASN A 137 -3.85 8.23 50.11
N LYS A 138 -3.88 7.24 49.21
CA LYS A 138 -5.13 6.85 48.53
C LYS A 138 -5.31 5.34 48.63
N LYS A 139 -5.94 4.93 49.73
CA LYS A 139 -6.53 3.60 49.91
C LYS A 139 -7.54 3.35 48.78
N TRP A 140 -7.22 2.45 47.87
CA TRP A 140 -8.20 1.85 46.95
C TRP A 140 -8.99 0.77 47.70
N ASN A 141 -9.95 1.19 48.52
CA ASN A 141 -10.98 0.29 49.06
C ASN A 141 -12.34 0.77 48.58
N THR A 142 -12.78 0.28 47.42
CA THR A 142 -14.17 0.39 46.98
C THR A 142 -14.78 -1.01 47.04
N ALA A 143 -15.25 -1.39 48.21
CA ALA A 143 -16.15 -2.53 48.36
C ALA A 143 -17.51 -2.13 47.77
N LEU A 144 -17.92 -2.79 46.69
CA LEU A 144 -19.28 -2.68 46.16
C LEU A 144 -20.24 -3.54 46.99
N PRO A 145 -21.44 -3.05 47.35
CA PRO A 145 -22.45 -3.87 48.01
C PRO A 145 -23.00 -4.89 47.03
N ARG A 146 -22.99 -6.16 47.43
CA ARG A 146 -23.60 -7.28 46.71
C ARG A 146 -25.12 -7.22 46.94
N THR A 147 -25.88 -6.72 45.98
CA THR A 147 -27.34 -6.83 46.00
C THR A 147 -27.76 -8.21 45.54
N THR A 148 -28.40 -8.96 46.43
CA THR A 148 -29.17 -10.16 46.14
C THR A 148 -30.41 -9.77 45.35
N ILE A 149 -30.45 -10.10 44.06
CA ILE A 149 -31.65 -9.99 43.23
C ILE A 149 -32.35 -11.35 43.23
N GLU A 150 -33.60 -11.33 43.68
CA GLU A 150 -34.56 -12.43 43.66
C GLU A 150 -34.75 -12.93 42.23
N SER A 151 -34.22 -14.12 41.97
CA SER A 151 -34.57 -14.93 40.83
C SER A 151 -35.85 -15.70 41.15
N ASN A 152 -36.97 -15.32 40.52
CA ASN A 152 -38.06 -16.21 40.09
C ASN A 152 -39.21 -15.36 39.50
N ASN A 153 -39.14 -15.03 38.19
CA ASN A 153 -40.31 -14.81 37.29
C ASN A 153 -39.98 -14.20 35.89
N LEU A 154 -38.70 -14.03 35.51
CA LEU A 154 -38.32 -13.35 34.25
C LEU A 154 -38.15 -14.25 33.01
N ARG A 155 -38.52 -15.54 33.09
CA ARG A 155 -38.09 -16.55 32.09
C ARG A 155 -38.92 -16.59 30.80
N ALA A 156 -40.13 -16.01 30.78
CA ALA A 156 -41.04 -16.12 29.61
C ALA A 156 -41.10 -14.86 28.73
N SER A 157 -40.68 -13.68 29.22
CA SER A 157 -40.76 -12.41 28.46
C SER A 157 -39.42 -12.01 27.80
N TYR A 158 -38.30 -12.58 28.24
CA TYR A 158 -36.98 -12.26 27.69
C TYR A 158 -36.65 -13.00 26.40
N THR A 159 -37.25 -14.17 26.15
CA THR A 159 -36.94 -14.99 24.98
C THR A 159 -37.38 -14.34 23.67
N ASP A 160 -38.57 -13.73 23.63
CA ASP A 160 -39.10 -13.15 22.38
C ASP A 160 -38.34 -11.89 21.94
N LYS A 161 -38.01 -11.00 22.88
CA LYS A 161 -37.22 -9.79 22.57
C LYS A 161 -35.77 -10.13 22.16
N THR A 162 -35.18 -11.18 22.72
CA THR A 162 -33.86 -11.65 22.26
C THR A 162 -33.92 -12.29 20.88
N ILE A 163 -34.99 -13.03 20.56
CA ILE A 163 -35.14 -13.66 19.25
C ILE A 163 -35.34 -12.60 18.16
N GLU A 164 -36.15 -11.58 18.40
CA GLU A 164 -36.36 -10.46 17.47
C GLU A 164 -35.06 -9.68 17.21
N SER A 165 -34.31 -9.35 18.27
CA SER A 165 -32.99 -8.71 18.13
C SER A 165 -31.97 -9.57 17.39
N ILE A 166 -31.99 -10.89 17.58
CA ILE A 166 -31.12 -11.82 16.84
C ILE A 166 -31.49 -11.83 15.36
N ASN A 167 -32.79 -11.83 15.04
CA ASN A 167 -33.26 -11.81 13.65
C ASN A 167 -32.90 -10.52 12.93
N ASP A 168 -33.00 -9.36 13.59
CA ASP A 168 -32.57 -8.08 13.02
C ASP A 168 -31.06 -8.02 12.78
N ASN A 169 -30.28 -8.53 13.73
CA ASN A 169 -28.84 -8.67 13.58
C ASN A 169 -28.47 -9.64 12.43
N LEU A 170 -29.24 -10.71 12.25
CA LEU A 170 -29.05 -11.64 11.14
C LEU A 170 -29.37 -10.97 9.79
N ALA A 171 -30.47 -10.22 9.71
CA ALA A 171 -30.87 -9.51 8.50
C ALA A 171 -29.82 -8.45 8.09
N THR A 172 -29.30 -7.69 9.05
CA THR A 172 -28.24 -6.70 8.80
C THR A 172 -26.91 -7.35 8.38
N LEU A 173 -26.56 -8.51 8.94
CA LEU A 173 -25.42 -9.30 8.51
C LEU A 173 -25.59 -9.83 7.07
N ILE A 174 -26.78 -10.31 6.72
CA ILE A 174 -27.10 -10.78 5.36
C ILE A 174 -26.96 -9.63 4.35
N ASP A 175 -27.51 -8.45 4.65
CA ASP A 175 -27.38 -7.28 3.75
C ASP A 175 -25.91 -6.84 3.61
N SER A 176 -25.16 -6.85 4.71
CA SER A 176 -23.73 -6.51 4.70
C SER A 176 -22.92 -7.49 3.84
N ASN A 177 -23.18 -8.79 3.96
CA ASN A 177 -22.55 -9.82 3.13
C ASN A 177 -22.89 -9.64 1.65
N LYS A 178 -24.15 -9.37 1.31
CA LYS A 178 -24.56 -9.11 -0.08
C LYS A 178 -23.87 -7.88 -0.67
N ARG A 179 -23.67 -6.82 0.12
CA ARG A 179 -22.88 -5.65 -0.32
C ARG A 179 -21.40 -5.98 -0.54
N LEU A 180 -20.83 -6.87 0.28
CA LEU A 180 -19.45 -7.33 0.09
C LEU A 180 -19.31 -8.18 -1.17
N GLU A 181 -20.24 -9.09 -1.45
CA GLU A 181 -20.28 -9.88 -2.69
C GLU A 181 -20.29 -8.96 -3.92
N ASN A 182 -21.17 -7.95 -3.95
CA ASN A 182 -21.21 -6.98 -5.04
C ASN A 182 -19.87 -6.20 -5.22
N LYS A 183 -19.17 -5.89 -4.12
CA LYS A 183 -17.85 -5.23 -4.19
C LYS A 183 -16.79 -6.18 -4.72
N VAL A 184 -16.82 -7.45 -4.32
CA VAL A 184 -15.91 -8.48 -4.82
C VAL A 184 -16.10 -8.67 -6.33
N ASP A 185 -17.34 -8.70 -6.80
CA ASP A 185 -17.66 -8.78 -8.23
C ASP A 185 -17.15 -7.57 -9.01
N LEU A 186 -17.32 -6.36 -8.46
CA LEU A 186 -16.80 -5.13 -9.06
C LEU A 186 -15.26 -5.15 -9.15
N VAL A 187 -14.58 -5.55 -8.07
CA VAL A 187 -13.11 -5.66 -8.06
C VAL A 187 -12.65 -6.72 -9.05
N SER A 188 -13.34 -7.86 -9.13
CA SER A 188 -13.05 -8.93 -10.09
C SER A 188 -13.20 -8.45 -11.54
N SER A 189 -14.26 -7.68 -11.83
CA SER A 189 -14.46 -7.05 -13.14
C SER A 189 -13.33 -6.07 -13.48
N ASN A 190 -12.98 -5.17 -12.55
CA ASN A 190 -11.89 -4.22 -12.75
C ASN A 190 -10.55 -4.92 -12.95
N MET A 191 -10.29 -6.01 -12.22
CA MET A 191 -9.06 -6.79 -12.37
C MET A 191 -8.97 -7.44 -13.75
N LYS A 192 -10.08 -7.92 -14.32
CA LYS A 192 -10.10 -8.44 -15.69
C LYS A 192 -9.72 -7.37 -16.71
N THR A 193 -10.23 -6.14 -16.55
CA THR A 193 -9.84 -5.02 -17.42
C THR A 193 -8.35 -4.70 -17.31
N VAL A 194 -7.80 -4.65 -16.10
CA VAL A 194 -6.36 -4.43 -15.88
C VAL A 194 -5.50 -5.53 -16.51
N ILE A 195 -5.93 -6.80 -16.41
CA ILE A 195 -5.22 -7.92 -17.04
C ILE A 195 -5.20 -7.77 -18.57
N LEU A 196 -6.33 -7.39 -19.18
CA LEU A 196 -6.41 -7.15 -20.62
C LEU A 196 -5.48 -6.00 -21.04
N ASP A 197 -5.44 -4.92 -20.25
CA ASP A 197 -4.53 -3.80 -20.51
C ASP A 197 -3.06 -4.25 -20.44
N ILE A 198 -2.68 -5.03 -19.42
CA ILE A 198 -1.32 -5.56 -19.29
C ILE A 198 -0.95 -6.42 -20.50
N GLN A 199 -1.86 -7.30 -20.95
CA GLN A 199 -1.62 -8.14 -22.12
C GLN A 199 -1.44 -7.32 -23.40
N LEU A 200 -2.23 -6.27 -23.58
CA LEU A 200 -2.09 -5.34 -24.70
C LEU A 200 -0.73 -4.63 -24.66
N HIS A 201 -0.31 -4.14 -23.50
CA HIS A 201 1.01 -3.50 -23.32
C HIS A 201 2.16 -4.47 -23.62
N GLN A 202 2.06 -5.72 -23.16
CA GLN A 202 3.06 -6.74 -23.45
C GLN A 202 3.17 -7.04 -24.96
N ALA A 203 2.03 -7.13 -25.66
CA ALA A 203 2.02 -7.33 -27.11
C ALA A 203 2.68 -6.17 -27.85
N VAL A 204 2.36 -4.93 -27.47
CA VAL A 204 2.95 -3.72 -28.08
C VAL A 204 4.47 -3.63 -27.82
N LEU A 205 4.92 -3.95 -26.61
CA LEU A 205 6.34 -3.99 -26.29
C LEU A 205 7.07 -5.05 -27.12
N ALA A 206 6.48 -6.24 -27.28
CA ALA A 206 7.05 -7.30 -28.12
C ALA A 206 7.18 -6.85 -29.59
N ASP A 207 6.14 -6.21 -30.15
CA ASP A 207 6.17 -5.65 -31.50
C ASP A 207 7.27 -4.60 -31.65
N THR A 208 7.39 -3.70 -30.67
CA THR A 208 8.42 -2.65 -30.67
C THR A 208 9.83 -3.24 -30.66
N ILE A 209 10.07 -4.23 -29.79
CA ILE A 209 11.36 -4.93 -29.71
C ILE A 209 11.69 -5.63 -31.03
N ASN A 210 10.72 -6.28 -31.65
CA ASN A 210 10.92 -6.95 -32.94
C ASN A 210 11.27 -5.94 -34.05
N ILE A 211 10.54 -4.82 -34.13
CA ILE A 211 10.83 -3.75 -35.10
C ILE A 211 12.24 -3.18 -34.89
N MET A 212 12.63 -2.92 -33.64
CA MET A 212 13.99 -2.43 -33.33
C MET A 212 15.07 -3.46 -33.65
N LYS A 213 14.81 -4.74 -33.36
CA LYS A 213 15.73 -5.84 -33.68
C LYS A 213 15.94 -5.94 -35.19
N ASP A 214 14.86 -5.93 -35.98
CA ASP A 214 14.93 -5.97 -37.43
C ASP A 214 15.70 -4.75 -37.97
N PHE A 215 15.43 -3.55 -37.42
CA PHE A 215 16.18 -2.35 -37.79
C PHE A 215 17.68 -2.49 -37.53
N MET A 216 18.06 -2.95 -36.34
CA MET A 216 19.47 -3.15 -35.98
C MET A 216 20.16 -4.25 -36.80
N GLN A 217 19.44 -5.31 -37.16
CA GLN A 217 20.00 -6.45 -37.88
C GLN A 217 20.12 -6.20 -39.39
N TYR A 218 19.19 -5.47 -39.99
CA TYR A 218 19.12 -5.31 -41.44
C TYR A 218 19.51 -3.91 -41.91
N VAL A 219 19.02 -2.87 -41.23
CA VAL A 219 19.18 -1.48 -41.71
C VAL A 219 20.55 -0.92 -41.36
N ILE A 220 21.04 -1.15 -40.13
CA ILE A 220 22.36 -0.66 -39.71
C ILE A 220 23.48 -1.25 -40.58
N PRO A 221 23.61 -2.58 -40.75
CA PRO A 221 24.70 -3.14 -41.56
C PRO A 221 24.60 -2.71 -43.03
N ALA A 222 23.40 -2.69 -43.61
CA ALA A 222 23.19 -2.24 -44.98
C ALA A 222 23.61 -0.77 -45.16
N SER A 223 23.33 0.10 -44.18
CA SER A 223 23.75 1.52 -44.24
C SER A 223 25.26 1.71 -44.19
N LEU A 224 25.98 0.82 -43.51
CA LEU A 224 27.44 0.87 -43.41
C LEU A 224 28.13 0.41 -44.70
N THR A 225 27.52 -0.53 -45.43
CA THR A 225 28.10 -1.10 -46.67
C THR A 225 27.53 -0.50 -47.95
N ALA A 226 26.45 0.26 -47.88
CA ALA A 226 25.76 0.80 -49.05
C ALA A 226 26.57 1.84 -49.80
N SER A 227 26.62 1.67 -51.12
CA SER A 227 27.09 2.69 -52.06
C SER A 227 26.19 3.92 -52.05
N ARG A 228 26.68 5.02 -52.62
CA ARG A 228 25.95 6.30 -52.64
C ARG A 228 24.56 6.21 -53.30
N ALA A 229 24.42 5.40 -54.34
CA ALA A 229 23.14 5.18 -55.01
C ALA A 229 22.15 4.36 -54.15
N GLU A 230 22.66 3.38 -53.39
CA GLU A 230 21.85 2.51 -52.51
C GLU A 230 21.36 3.24 -51.25
N ARG A 231 22.08 4.27 -50.79
CA ARG A 231 21.66 5.08 -49.63
C ARG A 231 20.30 5.75 -49.82
N SER A 232 19.96 6.17 -51.03
CA SER A 232 18.64 6.75 -51.32
C SER A 232 17.50 5.74 -51.11
N SER A 233 17.73 4.47 -51.48
CA SER A 233 16.77 3.38 -51.21
C SER A 233 16.65 3.09 -49.71
N LEU A 234 17.74 3.17 -48.95
CA LEU A 234 17.72 2.97 -47.50
C LEU A 234 16.90 4.03 -46.75
N VAL A 235 16.83 5.27 -47.24
CA VAL A 235 15.96 6.31 -46.64
C VAL A 235 14.50 5.89 -46.66
N HIS A 236 14.03 5.26 -47.74
CA HIS A 236 12.67 4.73 -47.82
C HIS A 236 12.43 3.61 -46.81
N VAL A 237 13.40 2.69 -46.66
CA VAL A 237 13.33 1.61 -45.67
C VAL A 237 13.28 2.18 -44.25
N VAL A 238 14.16 3.12 -43.91
CA VAL A 238 14.16 3.78 -42.59
C VAL A 238 12.83 4.47 -42.30
N ASN A 239 12.26 5.18 -43.29
CA ASN A 239 10.95 5.81 -43.14
C ASN A 239 9.81 4.79 -42.94
N GLU A 240 9.90 3.62 -43.57
CA GLU A 240 8.94 2.52 -43.33
C GLU A 240 9.00 2.03 -41.88
N TYR A 241 10.21 1.81 -41.34
CA TYR A 241 10.39 1.43 -39.94
C TYR A 241 9.92 2.52 -38.96
N TYR A 242 10.19 3.79 -39.27
CA TYR A 242 9.66 4.93 -38.51
C TYR A 242 8.13 4.92 -38.49
N ASN A 243 7.49 4.72 -39.63
CA ASN A 243 6.03 4.65 -39.73
C ASN A 243 5.45 3.47 -38.94
N ARG A 244 6.11 2.30 -38.98
CA ARG A 244 5.71 1.13 -38.17
C ARG A 244 5.80 1.44 -36.67
N LEU A 245 6.88 2.05 -36.21
CA LEU A 245 7.02 2.48 -34.81
C LEU A 245 5.99 3.54 -34.43
N HIS A 246 5.69 4.48 -35.32
CA HIS A 246 4.67 5.50 -35.08
C HIS A 246 3.26 4.88 -34.92
N ILE A 247 2.91 3.90 -35.76
CA ILE A 247 1.62 3.18 -35.65
C ILE A 247 1.55 2.44 -34.31
N VAL A 248 2.62 1.76 -33.90
CA VAL A 248 2.68 1.06 -32.61
C VAL A 248 2.60 2.05 -31.43
N SER A 249 3.29 3.19 -31.52
CA SER A 249 3.22 4.26 -30.51
C SER A 249 1.83 4.89 -30.40
N SER A 250 1.13 5.10 -31.53
CA SER A 250 -0.25 5.63 -31.50
C SER A 250 -1.25 4.68 -30.82
N ARG A 251 -0.98 3.36 -30.82
CA ARG A 251 -1.78 2.39 -30.08
C ARG A 251 -1.59 2.50 -28.56
N LEU A 252 -0.45 3.01 -28.09
CA LEU A 252 -0.17 3.27 -26.67
C LEU A 252 -0.77 4.59 -26.18
N ILE A 253 -0.68 5.64 -27.00
CA ILE A 253 -1.11 7.00 -26.62
C ILE A 253 -2.62 7.07 -26.36
N ASN A 254 -3.41 6.26 -27.06
CA ASN A 254 -4.85 6.18 -26.82
C ASN A 254 -5.23 5.40 -25.54
N GLY A 255 -4.26 4.76 -24.88
CA GLY A 255 -4.47 3.94 -23.68
C GLY A 255 -4.03 4.60 -22.37
N TYR A 256 -2.83 5.19 -22.29
CA TYR A 256 -2.30 5.80 -21.05
C TYR A 256 -1.08 6.71 -21.32
N GLN A 257 -0.77 7.64 -20.41
CA GLN A 257 0.34 8.60 -20.52
C GLN A 257 1.73 7.93 -20.51
N PHE A 258 2.27 7.60 -21.69
CA PHE A 258 3.61 7.03 -21.87
C PHE A 258 4.57 8.04 -22.52
N ASN A 259 4.84 9.15 -21.83
CA ASN A 259 5.60 10.28 -22.41
C ASN A 259 7.13 10.06 -22.45
N GLN A 260 7.72 9.22 -21.59
CA GLN A 260 9.18 9.14 -21.47
C GLN A 260 9.85 8.20 -22.47
N LEU A 261 9.32 6.99 -22.68
CA LEU A 261 9.92 6.02 -23.60
C LEU A 261 9.77 6.43 -25.07
N ASN A 262 8.62 7.05 -25.40
CA ASN A 262 8.35 7.58 -26.73
C ASN A 262 9.37 8.66 -27.12
N HIS A 263 9.77 9.50 -26.16
CA HIS A 263 10.76 10.54 -26.40
C HIS A 263 12.15 9.96 -26.73
N GLN A 264 12.62 8.94 -25.99
CA GLN A 264 13.91 8.30 -26.26
C GLN A 264 13.96 7.59 -27.61
N VAL A 265 12.88 6.90 -28.00
CA VAL A 265 12.80 6.22 -29.31
C VAL A 265 12.77 7.24 -30.45
N GLN A 266 12.02 8.33 -30.30
CA GLN A 266 12.02 9.42 -31.28
C GLN A 266 13.40 10.05 -31.46
N LEU A 267 14.16 10.27 -30.38
CA LEU A 267 15.52 10.81 -30.45
C LEU A 267 16.45 9.88 -31.23
N MET A 268 16.43 8.56 -30.97
CA MET A 268 17.28 7.60 -31.70
C MET A 268 16.98 7.55 -33.21
N LEU A 269 15.70 7.67 -33.60
CA LEU A 269 15.31 7.70 -35.01
C LEU A 269 15.69 9.01 -35.69
N LEU A 270 15.56 10.14 -34.99
CA LEU A 270 15.99 11.46 -35.46
C LEU A 270 17.51 11.49 -35.68
N ASP A 271 18.30 10.98 -34.74
CA ASP A 271 19.76 10.93 -34.88
C ASP A 271 20.19 10.06 -36.07
N SER A 272 19.52 8.93 -36.27
CA SER A 272 19.76 8.04 -37.42
C SER A 272 19.39 8.71 -38.75
N TYR A 273 18.26 9.45 -38.79
CA TYR A 273 17.81 10.18 -39.97
C TYR A 273 18.74 11.35 -40.31
N VAL A 274 19.16 12.12 -39.30
CA VAL A 274 20.12 13.24 -39.46
C VAL A 274 21.46 12.72 -39.96
N TYR A 275 21.95 11.60 -39.41
CA TYR A 275 23.18 10.97 -39.90
C TYR A 275 23.08 10.57 -41.38
N LEU A 276 21.97 9.92 -41.78
CA LEU A 276 21.79 9.50 -43.17
C LEU A 276 21.62 10.67 -44.15
N THR A 277 20.94 11.74 -43.74
CA THR A 277 20.75 12.93 -44.58
C THR A 277 22.05 13.70 -44.76
N LEU A 278 22.79 13.97 -43.68
CA LEU A 278 24.07 14.70 -43.73
C LEU A 278 25.14 14.00 -44.57
N TYR A 279 25.16 12.66 -44.58
CA TYR A 279 26.10 11.87 -45.39
C TYR A 279 25.59 11.53 -46.80
N SER A 280 24.38 11.97 -47.15
CA SER A 280 23.82 11.83 -48.51
C SER A 280 23.92 13.13 -49.32
N SER A 281 23.92 14.29 -48.65
CA SER A 281 24.18 15.59 -49.25
C SER A 281 25.64 15.68 -49.71
N GLU A 282 25.84 16.17 -50.94
CA GLU A 282 27.15 16.37 -51.55
C GLU A 282 28.11 17.11 -50.62
N PRO A 283 29.42 16.75 -50.60
CA PRO A 283 30.42 17.70 -50.18
C PRO A 283 30.38 18.84 -51.21
N HIS A 284 29.53 19.85 -50.97
CA HIS A 284 29.75 21.14 -51.59
C HIS A 284 31.17 21.53 -51.22
N SER A 285 32.00 21.66 -52.25
CA SER A 285 33.39 22.08 -52.13
C SER A 285 33.47 23.28 -51.21
N LEU A 286 34.23 23.12 -50.12
CA LEU A 286 34.59 24.17 -49.15
C LEU A 286 35.45 25.30 -49.77
N GLU A 287 35.49 25.41 -51.10
CA GLU A 287 36.28 26.42 -51.83
C GLU A 287 35.52 27.72 -52.10
N SER A 288 34.21 27.81 -51.84
CA SER A 288 33.42 29.04 -52.13
C SER A 288 33.23 29.99 -50.94
N LEU A 289 33.92 29.78 -49.81
CA LEU A 289 33.87 30.64 -48.61
C LEU A 289 35.19 31.39 -48.33
N GLN A 290 35.97 31.65 -49.38
CA GLN A 290 36.96 32.73 -49.39
C GLN A 290 36.63 33.71 -50.52
N LEU A 291 35.82 34.72 -50.19
CA LEU A 291 35.88 36.10 -50.70
C LEU A 291 34.90 36.98 -49.93
#